data_AF-A0A655ZKI4-F1
#
_entry.id   AF-A0A655ZKI4-F1
#
_cell.length_a   1.000
_cell.length_b   1.000
_cell.length_c   1.000
_cell.angle_alpha   90.00
_cell.angle_beta   90.00
_cell.angle_gamma   90.00
#
_symmetry.space_group_name_H-M   'P 1'
#
loop_
_entity.id
_entity.type
_entity.pdbx_description
1 polymer ?
#
loop_
_entity_poly.entity_id
_entity_poly.type
_entity_poly.pdbx_seq_one_letter_code
_entity_poly.pdbx_strand_id
1 'polypeptide(L)' 'MIGSNQGQAATVGDCVYIGPHVSIVEDITIGDGSIIGAGSVVIRDVPPNSVVVGNPGRVLTRPSHQTYIRHPAPLESKS' A
#
# COMPACT_ATOMS: atom_id res chain seq x y z
N MET A 1 -8.77 6.88 -1.63
CA MET A 1 -10.19 6.55 -1.36
C MET A 1 -10.23 5.26 -0.56
N ILE A 2 -11.06 5.21 0.48
CA ILE A 2 -11.40 3.96 1.18
C ILE A 2 -12.89 3.76 0.93
N GLY A 3 -13.28 2.59 0.42
CA GLY A 3 -14.67 2.26 0.12
C GLY A 3 -15.00 0.85 0.61
N SER A 4 -16.18 0.69 1.22
CA SER A 4 -16.69 -0.58 1.72
C SER A 4 -18.17 -0.71 1.40
N ASN A 5 -18.58 -1.88 0.90
CA ASN A 5 -19.97 -2.21 0.66
C ASN A 5 -20.63 -2.95 1.84
N GLN A 6 -19.83 -3.41 2.80
CA GLN A 6 -20.29 -4.15 3.98
C GLN A 6 -20.42 -3.28 5.24
N GLY A 7 -20.21 -1.96 5.12
CA GLY A 7 -20.33 -1.01 6.23
C GLY A 7 -19.13 -1.02 7.20
N GLN A 8 -18.10 -1.82 6.92
CA GLN A 8 -16.87 -1.89 7.70
C GLN A 8 -15.69 -1.37 6.86
N ALA A 9 -15.07 -0.28 7.31
CA ALA A 9 -13.95 0.36 6.61
C ALA A 9 -12.63 -0.35 6.90
N ALA A 10 -11.64 -0.13 6.03
CA ALA A 10 -10.29 -0.64 6.23
C ALA A 10 -9.65 -0.10 7.53
N THR A 11 -8.85 -0.94 8.17
CA THR A 11 -8.02 -0.57 9.32
C THR A 11 -6.63 -0.19 8.83
N VAL A 12 -6.14 0.98 9.26
CA VAL A 12 -4.80 1.47 8.93
C VAL A 12 -3.98 1.54 10.21
N GLY A 13 -2.86 0.81 10.24
CA GLY A 13 -1.93 0.80 11.36
C GLY A 13 -1.09 2.07 11.49
N ASP A 14 -0.18 2.04 12.45
CA ASP A 14 0.68 3.18 12.77
C ASP A 14 1.75 3.40 11.70
N CYS A 15 2.13 4.67 11.47
CA CYS A 15 3.23 5.05 10.57
C CYS A 15 3.08 4.54 9.12
N VAL A 16 1.84 4.33 8.63
CA VAL A 16 1.58 3.95 7.25
C VAL A 16 1.70 5.16 6.32
N TYR A 17 2.44 5.01 5.21
CA TYR A 17 2.43 5.98 4.12
C TYR A 17 1.45 5.56 3.03
N ILE A 18 0.50 6.45 2.68
CA ILE A 18 -0.44 6.24 1.58
C ILE A 18 -0.16 7.27 0.48
N GLY A 19 0.31 6.78 -0.67
CA GLY A 19 0.58 7.61 -1.84
C GLY A 19 -0.69 8.23 -2.45
N PRO A 20 -0.52 9.24 -3.31
CA PRO A 20 -1.66 9.88 -3.98
C PRO A 20 -2.43 8.89 -4.86
N HIS A 21 -3.73 9.11 -4.99
CA HIS A 21 -4.62 8.32 -5.85
C HIS A 21 -4.65 6.80 -5.53
N VAL A 22 -4.48 6.44 -4.26
CA VAL A 22 -4.68 5.05 -3.80
C VAL A 22 -6.17 4.75 -3.59
N SER A 23 -6.60 3.54 -3.94
CA SER A 23 -7.91 2.98 -3.60
C SER A 23 -7.75 1.76 -2.70
N ILE A 24 -8.41 1.78 -1.55
CA ILE A 24 -8.44 0.70 -0.56
C ILE A 24 -9.87 0.16 -0.52
N VAL A 25 -10.00 -1.16 -0.66
CA VAL A 25 -11.28 -1.83 -0.91
C VAL A 25 -11.65 -2.73 0.26
N GLU A 26 -12.85 -2.50 0.81
CA GLU A 26 -13.50 -3.26 1.89
C GLU A 26 -12.77 -3.24 3.24
N ASP A 27 -13.17 -4.16 4.11
CA ASP A 27 -12.62 -4.42 5.45
C ASP A 27 -11.29 -5.18 5.33
N ILE A 28 -10.21 -4.45 5.05
CA ILE A 28 -8.85 -4.99 5.05
C ILE A 28 -7.98 -4.25 6.05
N THR A 29 -6.92 -4.92 6.51
CA THR A 29 -5.94 -4.35 7.43
C THR A 29 -4.65 -3.98 6.70
N ILE A 30 -4.19 -2.74 6.89
CA ILE A 30 -2.86 -2.29 6.49
C ILE A 30 -1.98 -2.23 7.75
N GLY A 31 -1.02 -3.15 7.84
CA GLY A 31 -0.12 -3.25 8.99
C GLY A 31 0.85 -2.08 9.12
N ASP A 32 1.34 -1.88 10.33
CA ASP A 32 2.20 -0.76 10.73
C ASP A 32 3.43 -0.59 9.84
N GLY A 33 3.85 0.65 9.62
CA GLY A 33 5.05 1.00 8.85
C GLY A 33 4.97 0.66 7.36
N SER A 34 3.80 0.25 6.85
CA SER A 34 3.63 -0.10 5.45
C SER A 34 3.57 1.12 4.53
N ILE A 35 3.92 0.91 3.26
CA ILE A 35 3.95 1.93 2.21
C ILE A 35 3.02 1.48 1.09
N ILE A 36 1.99 2.27 0.80
CA ILE A 36 1.12 2.06 -0.35
C ILE A 36 1.51 3.06 -1.44
N GLY A 37 2.07 2.55 -2.53
CA GLY A 37 2.53 3.37 -3.66
C GLY A 37 1.39 4.09 -4.36
N ALA A 38 1.69 5.22 -4.99
CA ALA A 38 0.72 6.01 -5.73
C ALA A 38 -0.05 5.19 -6.78
N GLY A 39 -1.35 5.46 -6.95
CA GLY A 39 -2.20 4.77 -7.93
C GLY A 39 -2.53 3.31 -7.60
N SER A 40 -2.16 2.80 -6.43
CA SER A 40 -2.39 1.38 -6.08
C SER A 40 -3.85 1.08 -5.74
N VAL A 41 -4.30 -0.13 -6.08
CA VAL A 41 -5.62 -0.66 -5.69
C VAL A 41 -5.44 -1.83 -4.75
N VAL A 42 -5.68 -1.60 -3.46
CA VAL A 42 -5.43 -2.57 -2.38
C VAL A 42 -6.72 -3.31 -2.06
N ILE A 43 -6.71 -4.63 -2.31
CA ILE A 43 -7.88 -5.53 -2.22
C ILE A 43 -7.64 -6.71 -1.26
N ARG A 44 -6.55 -6.69 -0.49
CA ARG A 44 -6.15 -7.74 0.47
C ARG A 44 -5.40 -7.09 1.62
N ASP A 45 -5.35 -7.78 2.75
CA ASP A 45 -4.52 -7.37 3.89
C ASP A 45 -3.06 -7.17 3.49
N VAL A 46 -2.44 -6.16 4.12
CA VAL A 46 -1.06 -5.77 3.92
C VAL A 46 -0.30 -6.06 5.22
N PRO A 47 0.70 -6.97 5.21
CA PRO A 47 1.52 -7.23 6.39
C PRO A 47 2.29 -5.98 6.83
N PRO A 48 2.64 -5.84 8.12
CA PRO A 48 3.47 -4.74 8.61
C PRO A 48 4.80 -4.62 7.84
N ASN A 49 5.34 -3.41 7.75
CA ASN A 49 6.59 -3.06 7.09
C ASN A 49 6.66 -3.48 5.60
N SER A 50 5.52 -3.56 4.92
CA SER A 50 5.44 -3.97 3.51
C SER A 50 5.32 -2.78 2.55
N VAL A 51 5.70 -3.00 1.29
CA VAL A 51 5.45 -2.03 0.20
C VAL A 51 4.45 -2.63 -0.78
N VAL A 52 3.37 -1.92 -1.08
CA VAL A 52 2.34 -2.32 -2.03
C VAL A 52 2.35 -1.39 -3.23
N VAL A 53 2.38 -1.95 -4.44
CA VAL A 53 2.29 -1.19 -5.69
C VAL A 53 1.34 -1.84 -6.70
N GLY A 54 0.78 -1.02 -7.59
CA GLY A 54 0.05 -1.46 -8.78
C GLY A 54 -1.45 -1.67 -8.58
N ASN A 55 -2.11 -2.02 -9.68
CA ASN A 55 -3.54 -2.33 -9.74
C ASN A 55 -3.74 -3.64 -10.52
N PRO A 56 -4.14 -4.75 -9.87
CA PRO A 56 -4.38 -4.89 -8.43
C PRO A 56 -3.06 -4.92 -7.62
N GLY A 57 -3.06 -4.31 -6.44
CA GLY A 57 -1.89 -4.14 -5.58
C GLY A 57 -1.20 -5.45 -5.22
N ARG A 58 0.14 -5.43 -5.20
CA ARG A 58 0.98 -6.56 -4.81
C ARG A 58 2.04 -6.11 -3.81
N VAL A 59 2.26 -6.94 -2.79
CA VAL A 59 3.36 -6.76 -1.84
C VAL A 59 4.68 -7.07 -2.55
N LEU A 60 5.64 -6.17 -2.46
CA LEU A 60 7.00 -6.37 -2.97
C LEU A 60 7.81 -7.22 -1.98
N THR A 61 8.63 -8.13 -2.49
CA THR A 61 9.45 -9.07 -1.69
C THR A 61 10.65 -8.40 -0.98
N ARG A 62 10.79 -7.07 -1.04
CA ARG A 62 11.93 -6.36 -0.43
C ARG A 62 11.44 -5.54 0.77
N PRO A 63 12.20 -5.50 1.89
CA PRO A 63 11.82 -4.72 3.06
C PRO A 63 11.63 -3.25 2.68
N SER A 64 10.60 -2.63 3.27
CA SER A 64 10.28 -1.21 3.12
C SER A 64 11.48 -0.36 3.59
N HIS A 65 12.27 0.12 2.63
CA HIS A 65 13.32 1.08 2.93
C HIS A 65 12.72 2.50 2.87
N GLN A 66 13.08 3.38 3.81
CA GLN A 66 12.66 4.80 3.87
C GLN A 66 12.76 5.52 2.51
N THR A 67 13.65 5.05 1.63
CA THR A 67 13.82 5.54 0.26
C THR A 67 12.53 5.50 -0.58
N TYR A 68 11.58 4.58 -0.34
CA TYR A 68 10.30 4.56 -1.06
C TYR A 68 9.41 5.79 -0.76
N ILE A 69 9.62 6.48 0.37
CA ILE A 69 8.87 7.70 0.75
C ILE A 69 9.47 8.95 0.07
N ARG A 70 10.79 8.97 -0.14
CA ARG A 70 11.49 10.12 -0.76
C ARG A 70 11.66 10.00 -2.27
N HIS A 71 11.56 8.79 -2.81
CA HIS A 71 11.59 8.50 -4.25
C HIS A 71 10.45 7.54 -4.57
N PRO A 72 9.29 8.03 -5.06
CA PRO A 72 8.29 7.14 -5.66
C PRO A 72 8.93 6.46 -6.88
N ALA A 73 9.25 5.16 -6.70
CA ALA A 73 9.98 4.25 -7.59
C ALA A 73 11.53 4.35 -7.58
N PRO A 74 12.27 3.23 -7.41
CA PRO A 74 13.51 3.03 -8.13
C PRO A 74 13.16 2.75 -9.60
N LEU A 75 13.60 3.64 -10.48
CA LEU A 75 13.76 3.35 -11.90
C LEU A 75 14.84 2.27 -12.06
N GLU A 76 14.49 1.01 -11.87
CA GLU A 76 15.21 -0.08 -12.52
C GLU A 76 14.18 -0.89 -13.31
N SER A 77 13.85 -0.37 -14.50
CA SER A 77 13.58 -1.23 -15.63
C SER A 77 14.86 -2.02 -15.91
N LYS A 78 14.97 -3.22 -15.35
CA LYS A 78 15.90 -4.19 -15.92
C LYS A 78 15.18 -4.83 -17.11
N SER A 79 15.70 -4.48 -18.28
CA SER A 79 15.46 -5.07 -19.59
C SER A 79 15.42 -6.60 -19.57
#